data_AF-Q8BW77-F1
#
_entry.id   AF-Q8BW77-F1
#
_cell.length_a   1.000
_cell.length_b   1.000
_cell.length_c   1.000
_cell.angle_alpha   90.00
_cell.angle_beta   90.00
_cell.angle_gamma   90.00
#
_symmetry.space_group_name_H-M   'P 1'
#
loop_
_entity.id
_entity.type
_entity.pdbx_description
1 polymer ?
#
loop_
_entity_poly.entity_id
_entity_poly.type
_entity_poly.pdbx_seq_one_letter_code
_entity_poly.pdbx_strand_id
1 'polypeptide(L)'
;MAPVEHVVADAGAFLRDAPLQDIGKNIYTIREVVREIRDKATRRRLAVLPYQLRFKEPLPEYVRLVTEFSKKTGDYPSLSATDIQVLALTYQLEAEFVGVSHLKKEPEKAKVSSSIQHPETALHISGFHLPSKVNPFRSPGPPWALTTTWHRPWQQSTSTWTRSERIFSVFQTQLAYGMLSHLN
;
A
#
# COMPACT_ATOMS: atom_id res chain seq x y z
N MET A 1 -8.52 8.22 10.93
CA MET A 1 -9.11 7.23 10.02
C MET A 1 -10.04 6.34 10.82
N ALA A 2 -11.17 5.92 10.26
CA ALA A 2 -11.96 4.85 10.87
C ALA A 2 -11.19 3.51 10.69
N PRO A 3 -11.18 2.62 11.69
CA PRO A 3 -10.52 1.32 11.57
C PRO A 3 -11.24 0.46 10.52
N VAL A 4 -10.47 -0.32 9.76
CA VAL A 4 -11.02 -1.29 8.81
C VAL A 4 -11.55 -2.52 9.54
N GLU A 5 -12.52 -3.23 8.94
CA GLU A 5 -13.14 -4.39 9.60
C GLU A 5 -12.19 -5.59 9.67
N HIS A 6 -11.43 -5.86 8.61
CA HIS A 6 -10.54 -7.02 8.49
C HIS A 6 -9.14 -6.60 8.03
N VAL A 7 -8.11 -7.13 8.69
CA VAL A 7 -6.70 -6.92 8.36
C VAL A 7 -6.00 -8.26 8.31
N VAL A 8 -5.21 -8.50 7.27
CA VAL A 8 -4.27 -9.63 7.22
C VAL A 8 -2.87 -9.11 7.54
N ALA A 9 -2.22 -9.72 8.53
CA ALA A 9 -0.88 -9.38 8.97
C ALA A 9 0.16 -10.37 8.42
N ASP A 10 1.16 -9.83 7.73
CA ASP A 10 2.34 -10.53 7.24
C ASP A 10 3.49 -10.50 8.28
N ALA A 11 4.64 -11.07 7.94
CA ALA A 11 5.81 -11.01 8.81
C ALA A 11 6.30 -9.56 9.03
N GLY A 12 6.19 -8.71 7.99
CA GLY A 12 6.60 -7.31 8.04
C GLY A 12 5.86 -6.51 9.11
N ALA A 13 4.55 -6.73 9.25
CA ALA A 13 3.74 -6.10 10.29
C ALA A 13 4.27 -6.38 11.71
N PHE A 14 4.65 -7.63 11.98
CA PHE A 14 5.16 -8.03 13.30
C PHE A 14 6.59 -7.56 13.54
N LEU A 15 7.44 -7.62 12.51
CA LEU A 15 8.84 -7.18 12.57
C LEU A 15 8.95 -5.68 12.85
N ARG A 16 8.02 -4.87 12.32
CA ARG A 16 7.97 -3.42 12.53
C ARG A 16 7.16 -2.99 13.74
N ASP A 17 6.61 -3.94 14.51
CA ASP A 17 5.74 -3.66 15.66
C ASP A 17 4.55 -2.75 15.31
N ALA A 18 3.89 -3.04 14.18
CA ALA A 18 2.77 -2.23 13.71
C ALA A 18 1.59 -2.27 14.70
N PRO A 19 0.95 -1.12 15.00
CA PRO A 19 -0.20 -1.06 15.90
C PRO A 19 -1.48 -1.56 15.19
N LEU A 20 -1.55 -2.86 14.92
CA LEU A 20 -2.62 -3.47 14.14
C LEU A 20 -4.02 -3.25 14.74
N GLN A 21 -4.11 -3.11 16.06
CA GLN A 21 -5.35 -2.82 16.78
C GLN A 21 -5.95 -1.45 16.45
N ASP A 22 -5.12 -0.49 16.06
CA ASP A 22 -5.57 0.86 15.67
C ASP A 22 -5.99 0.89 14.19
N ILE A 23 -5.54 -0.10 13.42
CA ILE A 23 -5.79 -0.21 11.99
C ILE A 23 -7.07 -0.99 11.74
N GLY A 24 -7.28 -2.13 12.41
CA GLY A 24 -8.43 -2.97 12.15
C GLY A 24 -8.97 -3.74 13.35
N LYS A 25 -10.26 -4.06 13.27
CA LYS A 25 -11.00 -4.75 14.33
C LYS A 25 -10.70 -6.25 14.38
N ASN A 26 -10.62 -6.89 13.22
CA ASN A 26 -10.34 -8.32 13.10
C ASN A 26 -8.99 -8.53 12.42
N ILE A 27 -8.02 -9.01 13.20
CA ILE A 27 -6.64 -9.22 12.74
C ILE A 27 -6.42 -10.70 12.46
N TYR A 28 -6.08 -11.02 11.23
CA TYR A 28 -5.85 -12.38 10.74
C TYR A 28 -4.40 -12.59 10.36
N THR A 29 -3.92 -13.82 10.52
CA THR A 29 -2.64 -14.26 9.95
C THR A 29 -2.69 -15.76 9.71
N ILE A 30 -1.64 -16.30 9.08
CA ILE A 30 -1.43 -17.74 8.91
C ILE A 30 -0.37 -18.22 9.91
N ARG A 31 -0.41 -19.50 10.26
CA ARG A 31 0.56 -20.08 11.21
C ARG A 31 1.99 -20.01 10.69
N GLU A 32 2.18 -20.17 9.38
CA GLU A 32 3.50 -20.17 8.74
C GLU A 32 4.23 -18.83 8.90
N VAL A 33 3.53 -17.69 8.83
CA VAL A 33 4.11 -16.36 9.08
C VAL A 33 4.76 -16.30 10.47
N VAL A 34 4.05 -16.77 11.50
CA VAL A 34 4.57 -16.74 12.88
C VAL A 34 5.71 -17.75 13.06
N ARG A 35 5.65 -18.91 12.39
CA ARG A 35 6.71 -19.93 12.40
C ARG A 35 7.99 -19.43 11.74
N GLU A 36 7.87 -18.63 10.70
CA GLU A 36 9.00 -18.08 9.94
C GLU A 36 9.79 -17.04 10.75
N ILE A 37 9.13 -16.29 11.63
CA ILE A 37 9.78 -15.26 12.46
C ILE A 37 10.81 -15.91 13.39
N ARG A 38 12.09 -15.55 13.21
CA ARG A 38 13.22 -16.02 14.04
C ARG A 38 13.67 -15.03 15.11
N ASP A 39 13.28 -13.78 14.99
CA ASP A 39 13.71 -12.72 15.90
C ASP A 39 13.15 -12.92 17.32
N LYS A 40 14.03 -12.86 18.32
CA LYS A 40 13.68 -13.11 19.73
C LYS A 40 12.77 -12.03 20.29
N ALA A 41 13.00 -10.77 19.95
CA ALA A 41 12.20 -9.66 20.45
C ALA A 41 10.77 -9.73 19.91
N THR A 42 10.62 -9.98 18.62
CA THR A 42 9.33 -10.14 17.94
C THR A 42 8.56 -11.34 18.48
N ARG A 43 9.20 -12.49 18.70
CA ARG A 43 8.55 -13.66 19.34
C ARG A 43 8.04 -13.37 20.75
N ARG A 44 8.78 -12.60 21.55
CA ARG A 44 8.32 -12.19 22.89
C ARG A 44 7.08 -11.30 22.80
N ARG A 45 7.05 -10.33 21.88
CA ARG A 45 5.87 -9.47 21.67
C ARG A 45 4.66 -10.27 21.20
N LEU A 46 4.85 -11.20 20.25
CA LEU A 46 3.79 -12.08 19.76
C LEU A 46 3.16 -12.95 20.86
N ALA A 47 3.91 -13.28 21.92
CA ALA A 47 3.39 -14.05 23.06
C ALA A 47 2.43 -13.25 23.96
N VAL A 48 2.45 -11.91 23.90
CA VAL A 48 1.70 -11.01 24.79
C VAL A 48 1.02 -9.87 24.03
N LEU A 49 0.38 -10.19 22.91
CA LEU A 49 -0.30 -9.17 22.10
C LEU A 49 -1.48 -8.53 22.87
N PRO A 50 -1.66 -7.20 22.77
CA PRO A 50 -2.78 -6.49 23.40
C PRO A 50 -4.10 -6.66 22.63
N TYR A 51 -4.12 -7.51 21.61
CA TYR A 51 -5.27 -7.80 20.76
C TYR A 51 -5.33 -9.28 20.39
N GLN A 52 -6.50 -9.73 19.95
CA GLN A 52 -6.69 -11.11 19.51
C GLN A 52 -6.17 -11.30 18.08
N LEU A 53 -5.13 -12.12 17.92
CA LEU A 53 -4.64 -12.57 16.62
C LEU A 53 -5.35 -13.85 16.18
N ARG A 54 -6.04 -13.81 15.03
CA ARG A 54 -6.81 -14.94 14.50
C ARG A 54 -6.00 -15.70 13.46
N PHE A 55 -5.81 -16.99 13.68
CA PHE A 55 -5.18 -17.87 12.69
C PHE A 55 -6.24 -18.43 11.74
N LYS A 56 -6.13 -18.13 10.45
CA LYS A 56 -7.02 -18.66 9.40
C LYS A 56 -6.17 -19.16 8.25
N GLU A 57 -6.42 -20.38 7.79
CA GLU A 57 -5.76 -20.94 6.61
C GLU A 57 -6.61 -20.63 5.37
N PRO A 58 -6.00 -20.22 4.24
CA PRO A 58 -6.74 -19.96 3.02
C PRO A 58 -7.23 -21.27 2.39
N LEU A 59 -8.38 -21.21 1.72
CA LEU A 59 -8.88 -22.35 0.94
C LEU A 59 -7.95 -22.62 -0.25
N PRO A 60 -7.75 -23.91 -0.64
CA PRO A 60 -6.88 -24.27 -1.75
C PRO A 60 -7.25 -23.63 -3.09
N GLU A 61 -8.54 -23.32 -3.29
CA GLU A 61 -9.02 -22.61 -4.49
C GLU A 61 -8.41 -21.21 -4.63
N TYR A 62 -8.34 -20.44 -3.54
CA TYR A 62 -7.76 -19.10 -3.54
C TYR A 62 -6.24 -19.14 -3.68
N VAL A 63 -5.59 -20.15 -3.10
CA VAL A 63 -4.16 -20.39 -3.29
C VAL A 63 -3.84 -20.63 -4.77
N ARG A 64 -4.64 -21.45 -5.47
CA ARG A 64 -4.49 -21.69 -6.91
C ARG A 64 -4.72 -20.41 -7.72
N LEU A 65 -5.79 -19.66 -7.43
CA LEU A 65 -6.10 -18.40 -8.13
C LEU A 65 -4.96 -17.40 -8.03
N VAL A 66 -4.44 -17.16 -6.82
CA VAL A 66 -3.31 -16.25 -6.61
C VAL A 66 -2.05 -16.77 -7.31
N THR A 67 -1.77 -18.07 -7.22
CA THR A 67 -0.62 -18.68 -7.90
C THR A 67 -0.67 -18.48 -9.41
N GLU A 68 -1.82 -18.71 -10.04
CA GLU A 68 -2.01 -18.50 -11.47
C GLU A 68 -1.88 -17.03 -11.85
N PHE A 69 -2.43 -16.12 -11.03
CA PHE A 69 -2.30 -14.69 -11.23
C PHE A 69 -0.84 -14.23 -11.15
N SER A 70 -0.09 -14.66 -10.12
CA SER A 70 1.34 -14.34 -9.95
C SER A 70 2.21 -14.88 -11.09
N LYS A 71 1.82 -16.00 -11.72
CA LYS A 71 2.51 -16.52 -12.91
C LYS A 71 2.27 -15.65 -14.14
N LYS A 72 1.07 -15.08 -14.28
CA LYS A 72 0.73 -14.15 -15.37
C LYS A 72 1.43 -12.80 -15.21
N THR A 73 1.61 -12.31 -13.98
CA THR A 73 2.35 -11.05 -13.72
C THR A 73 3.86 -11.22 -13.81
N GLY A 74 4.36 -12.45 -13.56
CA GLY A 74 5.79 -12.75 -13.52
C GLY A 74 6.40 -12.69 -12.12
N ASP A 75 5.59 -12.42 -11.08
CA ASP A 75 6.07 -12.30 -9.69
C ASP A 75 6.29 -13.66 -9.01
N TYR A 76 5.68 -14.73 -9.52
CA TYR A 76 5.71 -16.05 -8.89
C TYR A 76 7.12 -16.55 -8.50
N PRO A 77 8.17 -16.41 -9.33
CA PRO A 77 9.52 -16.84 -8.95
C PRO A 77 10.13 -16.09 -7.76
N SER A 78 9.63 -14.89 -7.46
CA SER A 78 10.12 -14.02 -6.38
C SER A 78 9.28 -14.11 -5.11
N LEU A 79 8.11 -14.76 -5.16
CA LEU A 79 7.22 -14.92 -4.01
C LEU A 79 7.50 -16.23 -3.27
N SER A 80 7.51 -16.18 -1.93
CA SER A 80 7.60 -17.39 -1.12
C SER A 80 6.26 -18.12 -1.01
N ALA A 81 6.28 -19.37 -0.54
CA ALA A 81 5.06 -20.12 -0.26
C ALA A 81 4.19 -19.42 0.82
N THR A 82 4.82 -18.83 1.84
CA THR A 82 4.15 -18.05 2.88
C THR A 82 3.45 -16.83 2.27
N ASP A 83 4.11 -16.12 1.35
CA ASP A 83 3.55 -14.92 0.69
C ASP A 83 2.30 -15.28 -0.13
N ILE A 84 2.36 -16.37 -0.90
CA ILE A 84 1.21 -16.87 -1.66
C ILE A 84 0.02 -17.18 -0.74
N GLN A 85 0.27 -17.78 0.43
CA GLN A 85 -0.78 -18.07 1.41
C GLN A 85 -1.39 -16.79 2.02
N VAL A 86 -0.57 -15.79 2.34
CA VAL A 86 -1.04 -14.49 2.86
C VAL A 86 -1.89 -13.77 1.81
N LEU A 87 -1.44 -13.73 0.57
CA LEU A 87 -2.17 -13.16 -0.56
C LEU A 87 -3.50 -13.90 -0.80
N ALA A 88 -3.49 -15.23 -0.75
CA ALA A 88 -4.71 -16.04 -0.88
C ALA A 88 -5.70 -15.80 0.26
N LEU A 89 -5.23 -15.67 1.50
CA LEU A 89 -6.08 -15.35 2.65
C LEU A 89 -6.71 -13.96 2.49
N THR A 90 -5.95 -13.00 1.95
CA THR A 90 -6.44 -11.64 1.69
C THR A 90 -7.53 -11.67 0.64
N TYR A 91 -7.30 -12.37 -0.47
CA TYR A 91 -8.31 -12.55 -1.53
C TYR A 91 -9.57 -13.24 -1.00
N GLN A 92 -9.42 -14.28 -0.17
CA GLN A 92 -10.54 -14.98 0.44
C GLN A 92 -11.41 -14.05 1.29
N LEU A 93 -10.79 -13.23 2.16
CA LEU A 93 -11.54 -12.28 2.98
C LEU A 93 -12.23 -11.21 2.13
N GLU A 94 -11.58 -10.72 1.08
CA GLU A 94 -12.22 -9.79 0.14
C GLU A 94 -13.46 -10.41 -0.51
N ALA A 95 -13.32 -11.65 -0.99
CA ALA A 95 -14.41 -12.39 -1.62
C ALA A 95 -15.58 -12.66 -0.65
N GLU A 96 -15.29 -12.94 0.63
CA GLU A 96 -16.30 -13.22 1.67
C GLU A 96 -17.06 -11.97 2.12
N PHE A 97 -16.37 -10.83 2.29
CA PHE A 97 -16.94 -9.65 2.96
C PHE A 97 -17.35 -8.51 2.02
N VAL A 98 -16.70 -8.36 0.88
CA VAL A 98 -16.96 -7.28 -0.10
C VAL A 98 -17.47 -7.85 -1.43
N GLY A 99 -16.91 -9.00 -1.83
CA GLY A 99 -17.19 -9.66 -3.09
C GLY A 99 -16.11 -9.40 -4.14
N VAL A 100 -16.15 -10.18 -5.22
CA VAL A 100 -15.07 -10.23 -6.23
C VAL A 100 -15.29 -9.33 -7.45
N SER A 101 -16.39 -8.57 -7.49
CA SER A 101 -16.81 -7.79 -8.67
C SER A 101 -15.81 -6.71 -9.08
N HIS A 102 -15.11 -6.12 -8.11
CA HIS A 102 -14.13 -5.06 -8.32
C HIS A 102 -12.70 -5.59 -8.52
N LEU A 103 -12.48 -6.90 -8.35
CA LEU A 103 -11.16 -7.51 -8.50
C LEU A 103 -10.87 -7.86 -9.96
N LYS A 104 -9.68 -7.50 -10.41
CA LYS A 104 -9.23 -7.85 -11.77
C LYS A 104 -8.86 -9.33 -11.82
N LYS A 105 -9.41 -10.03 -12.81
CA LYS A 105 -9.12 -11.46 -13.05
C LYS A 105 -7.81 -11.68 -13.81
N GLU A 106 -7.36 -10.66 -14.54
CA GLU A 106 -6.13 -10.70 -15.32
C GLU A 106 -5.31 -9.42 -15.10
N PRO A 107 -3.98 -9.52 -15.13
CA PRO A 107 -3.11 -8.36 -14.97
C PRO A 107 -3.18 -7.44 -16.19
N GLU A 108 -3.03 -6.14 -15.96
CA GLU A 108 -2.92 -5.16 -17.03
C GLU A 108 -1.57 -5.26 -17.74
N LYS A 109 -1.57 -5.00 -19.05
CA LYS A 109 -0.34 -4.99 -19.84
C LYS A 109 0.56 -3.83 -19.39
N ALA A 110 1.82 -4.14 -19.11
CA ALA A 110 2.81 -3.14 -18.73
C ALA A 110 2.95 -2.07 -19.84
N LYS A 111 2.91 -0.80 -19.44
CA LYS A 111 3.23 0.32 -20.33
C LYS A 111 4.74 0.48 -20.36
N VAL A 112 5.35 0.20 -21.50
CA VAL A 112 6.80 0.35 -21.68
C VAL A 112 7.09 1.79 -22.10
N SER A 113 7.83 2.51 -21.27
CA SER A 113 8.39 3.83 -21.59
C SER A 113 9.90 3.78 -21.44
N SER A 114 10.64 4.20 -22.46
CA SER A 114 12.09 4.38 -22.38
C SER A 114 12.44 5.73 -21.76
N SER A 115 13.51 5.76 -20.98
CA SER A 115 14.09 6.99 -20.44
C SER A 115 15.56 7.05 -20.83
N ILE A 116 16.05 8.27 -21.07
CA ILE A 116 17.47 8.54 -21.32
C ILE A 116 18.24 8.60 -19.98
N GLN A 117 17.54 8.67 -18.85
CA GLN A 117 18.16 8.72 -17.52
C GLN A 117 18.91 7.43 -17.22
N HIS A 118 20.12 7.57 -16.68
CA HIS A 118 20.94 6.44 -16.28
C HIS A 118 20.30 5.73 -15.07
N PRO A 119 20.27 4.39 -15.00
CA PRO A 119 19.61 3.65 -13.92
C PRO A 119 20.19 3.94 -12.52
N GLU A 120 21.45 4.38 -12.43
CA GLU A 120 22.09 4.73 -11.15
C GLU A 120 21.87 6.19 -10.72
N THR A 121 21.07 6.96 -11.47
CA THR A 121 20.71 8.33 -11.09
C THR A 121 20.01 8.29 -9.73
N ALA A 122 20.51 9.06 -8.77
CA ALA A 122 20.00 9.15 -7.39
C ALA A 122 18.62 9.82 -7.30
N LEU A 123 17.62 9.17 -7.89
CA LEU A 123 16.21 9.53 -7.79
C LEU A 123 15.66 8.90 -6.50
N HIS A 124 14.86 9.63 -5.74
CA HIS A 124 14.22 9.16 -4.49
C HIS A 124 15.15 8.84 -3.30
N ILE A 125 16.39 9.33 -3.29
CA ILE A 125 17.24 9.26 -2.10
C ILE A 125 16.97 10.48 -1.22
N SER A 126 16.46 10.25 -0.01
CA SER A 126 16.25 11.33 0.96
C SER A 126 17.57 12.03 1.29
N GLY A 127 17.59 13.36 1.19
CA GLY A 127 18.80 14.17 1.40
C GLY A 127 19.65 14.43 0.14
N PHE A 128 19.29 13.85 -1.02
CA PHE A 128 19.94 14.14 -2.30
C PHE A 128 19.01 14.99 -3.19
N HIS A 129 19.31 16.28 -3.34
CA HIS A 129 18.51 17.20 -4.15
C HIS A 129 19.07 17.33 -5.58
N LEU A 130 18.37 16.77 -6.57
CA LEU A 130 18.65 17.05 -7.99
C LEU A 130 18.00 18.38 -8.38
N PRO A 131 18.78 19.42 -8.75
CA PRO A 131 18.20 20.64 -9.28
C PRO A 131 17.51 20.36 -10.61
N SER A 132 16.22 20.68 -10.71
CA SER A 132 15.50 20.66 -11.99
C SER A 132 16.12 21.69 -12.93
N LYS A 133 16.39 21.33 -14.19
CA LYS A 133 16.81 22.31 -15.22
C LYS A 133 15.76 23.41 -15.30
N VAL A 134 16.11 24.60 -14.81
CA VAL A 134 15.33 25.82 -15.03
C VAL A 134 15.42 26.11 -16.53
N ASN A 135 14.28 26.23 -17.20
CA ASN A 135 14.25 26.68 -18.59
C ASN A 135 14.81 28.12 -18.65
N PRO A 136 15.96 28.39 -19.29
CA PRO A 136 16.60 29.71 -19.27
C PRO A 136 15.77 30.80 -19.99
N PHE A 137 14.60 30.47 -20.55
CA PHE A 137 13.68 31.40 -21.18
C PHE A 137 12.55 31.94 -20.27
N ARG A 138 12.54 31.67 -18.96
CA ARG A 138 11.72 32.47 -18.03
C ARG A 138 12.51 33.70 -17.60
N SER A 139 12.34 34.79 -18.35
CA SER A 139 12.77 36.12 -17.94
C SER A 139 12.20 36.46 -16.55
N PRO A 140 13.00 37.00 -15.60
CA PRO A 140 12.44 37.52 -14.36
C PRO A 140 11.54 38.71 -14.69
N GLY A 141 10.27 38.65 -14.27
CA GLY A 141 9.36 39.79 -14.32
C GLY A 141 9.89 40.96 -13.47
N PRO A 142 9.51 42.21 -13.80
CA PRO A 142 10.11 43.40 -13.20
C PRO A 142 9.77 43.57 -11.70
N PRO A 143 10.59 44.32 -10.93
CA PRO A 143 10.76 44.14 -9.49
C PRO A 143 9.71 44.81 -8.58
N TRP A 144 8.59 45.31 -9.11
CA TRP A 144 7.72 46.23 -8.35
C TRP A 144 6.40 45.65 -7.84
N ALA A 145 6.08 44.38 -8.07
CA ALA A 145 4.84 43.77 -7.55
C ALA A 145 4.97 43.31 -6.08
N LEU A 146 5.27 44.25 -5.19
CA LEU A 146 4.98 44.14 -3.76
C LEU A 146 3.90 45.16 -3.43
N THR A 147 3.04 44.81 -2.47
CA THR A 147 1.78 45.45 -2.04
C THR A 147 0.59 44.93 -2.87
N THR A 148 -0.32 44.15 -2.29
CA THR A 148 -1.45 44.73 -1.56
C THR A 148 -2.15 43.66 -0.69
N THR A 149 -2.24 43.95 0.60
CA THR A 149 -3.33 43.72 1.57
C THR A 149 -4.07 42.38 1.63
N TRP A 150 -3.94 41.69 2.77
CA TRP A 150 -4.84 40.60 3.21
C TRP A 150 -5.71 41.06 4.38
N HIS A 151 -7.03 41.08 4.21
CA HIS A 151 -8.02 41.10 5.29
C HIS A 151 -9.15 40.09 4.98
N ARG A 152 -9.08 38.92 5.67
CA ARG A 152 -10.12 37.94 6.11
C ARG A 152 -11.19 37.41 5.10
N PRO A 153 -11.94 36.33 5.43
CA PRO A 153 -11.60 35.03 6.05
C PRO A 153 -12.05 33.85 5.15
N TRP A 154 -11.53 32.64 5.33
CA TRP A 154 -12.01 31.45 4.58
C TRP A 154 -12.96 30.58 5.42
N GLN A 155 -14.14 30.30 4.84
CA GLN A 155 -15.20 29.42 5.32
C GLN A 155 -14.77 27.94 5.30
N GLN A 156 -15.25 27.17 6.28
CA GLN A 156 -15.20 25.72 6.22
C GLN A 156 -16.33 25.23 5.29
N SER A 157 -15.96 24.54 4.22
CA SER A 157 -16.86 23.69 3.45
C SER A 157 -16.54 22.23 3.77
N THR A 158 -17.42 21.58 4.53
CA THR A 158 -17.40 20.14 4.74
C THR A 158 -18.08 19.47 3.55
N SER A 159 -17.30 18.83 2.67
CA SER A 159 -17.85 17.84 1.74
C SER A 159 -17.79 16.46 2.38
N THR A 160 -18.98 15.93 2.65
CA THR A 160 -19.22 14.56 3.05
C THR A 160 -18.86 13.63 1.90
N TRP A 161 -17.91 12.72 2.12
CA TRP A 161 -17.72 11.56 1.25
C TRP A 161 -18.17 10.30 1.97
N THR A 162 -19.16 9.66 1.35
CA THR A 162 -19.87 8.47 1.81
C THR A 162 -19.01 7.21 1.70
N ARG A 163 -18.84 6.58 2.86
CA ARG A 163 -18.89 5.14 3.18
C ARG A 163 -19.16 4.18 1.99
N SER A 164 -18.13 3.45 1.56
CA SER A 164 -18.22 2.01 1.27
C SER A 164 -16.83 1.39 1.03
N GLU A 165 -16.59 0.30 1.78
CA GLU A 165 -15.81 -0.88 1.37
C GLU A 165 -14.38 -0.69 0.85
N ARG A 166 -13.38 -0.84 1.73
CA ARG A 166 -12.03 -1.31 1.35
C ARG A 166 -11.39 -2.10 2.48
N ILE A 167 -11.09 -3.37 2.23
CA ILE A 167 -10.05 -4.09 2.99
C ILE A 167 -8.72 -3.50 2.54
N PHE A 168 -7.96 -2.95 3.48
CA PHE A 168 -6.62 -2.45 3.21
C PHE A 168 -5.62 -3.54 3.58
N SER A 169 -5.02 -4.15 2.56
CA SER A 169 -3.79 -4.91 2.70
C SER A 169 -2.68 -3.93 3.07
N VAL A 170 -2.11 -4.05 4.27
CA VAL A 170 -0.95 -3.26 4.70
C VAL A 170 0.27 -3.86 4.01
N PHE A 171 0.45 -3.52 2.73
CA PHE A 171 1.71 -3.70 2.01
C PHE A 171 2.47 -2.38 2.03
N GLN A 172 3.75 -2.49 2.40
CA GLN A 172 4.87 -1.60 2.07
C GLN A 172 4.54 -0.35 1.23
N THR A 173 4.79 0.81 1.84
CA THR A 173 4.87 2.11 1.16
C THR A 173 6.01 2.12 0.14
N GLN A 174 5.72 1.71 -1.09
CA GLN A 174 6.33 2.28 -2.28
C GLN A 174 5.48 1.90 -3.50
N LEU A 175 4.56 2.80 -3.87
CA LEU A 175 4.02 3.06 -5.23
C LEU A 175 2.73 3.90 -5.08
N ALA A 176 2.89 5.19 -4.76
CA ALA A 176 1.80 6.16 -4.80
C ALA A 176 2.30 7.54 -5.23
N TYR A 177 2.78 7.63 -6.48
CA TYR A 177 2.70 8.85 -7.29
C TYR A 177 2.30 8.43 -8.70
N GLY A 178 1.07 8.76 -9.10
CA GLY A 178 0.61 8.49 -10.46
C GLY A 178 -0.89 8.27 -10.64
N MET A 179 -1.76 8.96 -9.90
CA MET A 179 -3.18 9.04 -10.28
C MET A 179 -3.85 10.27 -9.66
N LEU A 180 -3.62 11.44 -10.25
CA LEU A 180 -4.51 12.60 -10.23
C LEU A 180 -4.02 13.62 -11.27
N SER A 181 -4.28 13.32 -12.54
CA SER A 181 -4.37 14.35 -13.59
C SER A 181 -5.12 13.78 -14.80
N HIS A 182 -6.19 14.49 -15.16
CA HIS A 182 -7.08 14.35 -16.33
C HIS A 182 -8.24 13.36 -16.23
N LEU A 183 -9.45 13.87 -15.95
CA LEU A 183 -10.37 14.35 -17.00
C LEU A 183 -11.57 15.11 -16.39
N ASN A 184 -11.86 16.26 -17.04
CA ASN A 184 -12.94 17.25 -16.91
C ASN A 184 -13.09 18.02 -15.59
#